data_AF-A0A915M953-F1
#
_entry.id   AF-A0A915M953-F1
#
_cell.length_a   1.000
_cell.length_b   1.000
_cell.length_c   1.000
_cell.angle_alpha   90.00
_cell.angle_beta   90.00
_cell.angle_gamma   90.00
#
_symmetry.space_group_name_H-M   'P 1'
#
loop_
_entity.id
_entity.type
_entity.pdbx_description
1 polymer ?
#
loop_
_entity_poly.entity_id
_entity_poly.type
_entity_poly.pdbx_seq_one_letter_code
_entity_poly.pdbx_strand_id
1 'polypeptide(L)'
;MAMKFEKAHFDSTIIFWSLVLFILTWIHSASSYLFMFHVLFPLIRDPLLSISKIFGFIKVITPKSLFWAQSICLTPLIILISTYTQLLFDFFVPVMGRFGNTINPEIFIMSFSLLVSLTFVLFTNNLIYVSRRLGFMVKCMIAVSLFCFLIISTTNVGVPYKYSKESPRLRRVIALHAKKSVFKFDGNLLNSETGLFVQALDYRGADDLPEHTFLQGVGKPDCSNTTDEYCQMPYYTAIHQLFPPDRSRWVPLPTEPPIARPLNVKLLERKFLSNNMLNLTIAIFGGVDKASLHITPLDGFQMRNWSLTAFNPKTYSNRPHATYFVFMTYGYEAPKERIIWILLEKNEGKKLTLTDVGKEPALELAVATHYVHGANQNSDTLHQLRSLIANRREKPHAGVGFWRWGITLTAGVSEIVVHSF
;
A
#
# COMPACT_ATOMS: atom_id res chain seq x y z
N MET A 1 -29.51 -14.58 41.98
CA MET A 1 -28.19 -13.92 41.90
C MET A 1 -27.65 -13.95 40.47
N ALA A 2 -27.51 -15.13 39.85
CA ALA A 2 -26.97 -15.29 38.50
C ALA A 2 -27.72 -14.50 37.38
N MET A 3 -29.06 -14.44 37.41
CA MET A 3 -29.85 -13.65 36.45
C MET A 3 -29.65 -12.12 36.57
N LYS A 4 -29.25 -11.62 37.75
CA LYS A 4 -28.94 -10.18 37.91
C LYS A 4 -27.62 -9.82 37.22
N PHE A 5 -26.62 -10.69 37.31
CA PHE A 5 -25.34 -10.52 36.64
C PHE A 5 -25.45 -10.66 35.12
N GLU A 6 -26.25 -11.61 34.63
CA GLU A 6 -26.55 -11.70 33.20
C GLU A 6 -27.16 -10.41 32.67
N LYS A 7 -28.22 -9.92 33.32
CA LYS A 7 -28.90 -8.69 32.91
C LYS A 7 -27.96 -7.50 32.92
N ALA A 8 -27.17 -7.32 33.98
CA ALA A 8 -26.19 -6.24 34.07
C ALA A 8 -25.14 -6.30 32.94
N HIS A 9 -24.63 -7.49 32.61
CA HIS A 9 -23.66 -7.66 31.51
C HIS A 9 -24.29 -7.40 30.14
N PHE A 10 -25.51 -7.89 29.91
CA PHE A 10 -26.26 -7.65 28.68
C PHE A 10 -26.57 -6.17 28.47
N ASP A 11 -27.09 -5.50 29.50
CA ASP A 11 -27.41 -4.07 29.46
C ASP A 11 -26.13 -3.25 29.23
N SER A 12 -25.01 -3.60 29.87
CA SER A 12 -23.70 -2.96 29.65
C SER A 12 -23.21 -3.12 28.21
N THR A 13 -23.40 -4.31 27.62
CA THR A 13 -23.01 -4.59 26.23
C THR A 13 -23.84 -3.76 25.24
N ILE A 14 -25.15 -3.64 25.47
CA ILE A 14 -26.03 -2.79 24.64
C ILE A 14 -25.65 -1.32 24.78
N ILE A 15 -25.38 -0.83 26.00
CA ILE A 15 -24.96 0.56 26.22
C ILE A 15 -23.65 0.85 25.50
N PHE A 16 -22.67 -0.06 25.59
CA PHE A 16 -21.40 0.07 24.88
C PHE A 16 -21.61 0.22 23.36
N TRP A 17 -22.37 -0.69 22.74
CA TRP A 17 -22.62 -0.62 21.30
C TRP A 17 -23.49 0.57 20.90
N SER A 18 -24.40 1.00 21.78
CA SER A 18 -25.22 2.21 21.57
C SER A 18 -24.37 3.48 21.60
N LEU A 19 -23.36 3.55 22.48
CA LEU A 19 -22.40 4.66 22.51
C LEU A 19 -21.56 4.69 21.23
N VAL A 20 -21.07 3.54 20.78
CA VAL A 20 -20.31 3.43 19.51
C VAL A 20 -21.18 3.87 18.33
N LEU A 21 -22.44 3.40 18.27
CA LEU A 21 -23.40 3.80 17.25
C LEU A 21 -23.67 5.30 17.29
N PHE A 22 -23.86 5.89 18.47
CA PHE A 22 -24.08 7.31 18.65
C PHE A 22 -22.90 8.14 18.13
N ILE A 23 -21.68 7.77 18.49
CA ILE A 23 -20.45 8.44 18.03
C ILE A 23 -20.32 8.34 16.50
N LEU A 24 -20.53 7.16 15.92
CA LEU A 24 -20.42 6.97 14.47
C LEU A 24 -21.51 7.71 13.68
N THR A 25 -22.71 7.80 14.25
CA THR A 25 -23.82 8.57 13.67
C THR A 25 -23.54 10.07 13.75
N TRP A 26 -22.98 10.54 14.87
CA TRP A 26 -22.53 11.93 15.02
C TRP A 26 -21.45 12.31 14.00
N ILE A 27 -20.52 11.41 13.74
CA ILE A 27 -19.47 11.57 12.71
C ILE A 27 -20.03 11.42 11.28
N HIS A 28 -21.32 11.11 11.12
CA HIS A 28 -21.96 10.85 9.82
C HIS A 28 -21.26 9.74 9.04
N SER A 29 -20.73 8.73 9.74
CA SER A 29 -20.07 7.60 9.10
C SER A 29 -21.08 6.70 8.41
N ALA A 30 -20.87 6.40 7.13
CA ALA A 30 -21.67 5.45 6.37
C ALA A 30 -21.61 4.02 6.94
N SER A 31 -20.69 3.71 7.86
CA SER A 31 -20.57 2.39 8.51
C SER A 31 -21.45 2.22 9.76
N SER A 32 -22.16 3.28 10.20
CA SER A 32 -22.98 3.27 11.42
C SER A 32 -24.08 2.19 11.39
N TYR A 33 -24.63 1.86 10.22
CA TYR A 33 -25.64 0.82 10.07
C TYR A 33 -25.17 -0.57 10.53
N LEU A 34 -23.86 -0.87 10.45
CA LEU A 34 -23.30 -2.13 10.94
C LEU A 34 -23.51 -2.27 12.45
N PHE A 35 -23.23 -1.19 13.19
CA PHE A 35 -23.39 -1.12 14.63
C PHE A 35 -24.85 -0.97 15.05
N MET A 36 -25.71 -0.42 14.18
CA MET A 36 -27.16 -0.42 14.39
C MET A 36 -27.69 -1.84 14.59
N PHE A 37 -27.24 -2.81 13.80
CA PHE A 37 -27.66 -4.20 13.96
C PHE A 37 -27.21 -4.83 15.29
N HIS A 38 -26.07 -4.40 15.82
CA HIS A 38 -25.56 -4.84 17.12
C HIS A 38 -26.42 -4.34 18.28
N VAL A 39 -27.22 -3.30 18.07
CA VAL A 39 -28.14 -2.72 19.05
C VAL A 39 -29.56 -3.23 18.81
N LEU A 40 -30.04 -3.15 17.56
CA LEU A 40 -31.42 -3.45 17.17
C LEU A 40 -31.83 -4.89 17.52
N PHE A 41 -31.04 -5.89 17.11
CA PHE A 41 -31.41 -7.29 17.30
C PHE A 41 -31.43 -7.70 18.78
N PRO A 42 -30.41 -7.36 19.61
CA PRO A 42 -30.48 -7.62 21.04
C PRO A 42 -31.59 -6.87 21.78
N LEU A 43 -31.92 -5.63 21.38
CA LEU A 43 -33.01 -4.86 22.01
C LEU A 43 -34.38 -5.53 21.86
N ILE A 44 -34.60 -6.33 20.82
CA ILE A 44 -35.86 -7.06 20.59
C ILE A 44 -36.08 -8.18 21.63
N ARG A 45 -35.03 -8.61 22.35
CA ARG A 45 -35.09 -9.72 23.32
C ARG A 45 -36.14 -9.51 24.42
N ASP A 46 -36.10 -8.36 25.10
CA ASP A 46 -36.96 -8.08 26.24
C ASP A 46 -38.44 -7.83 25.83
N PRO A 47 -38.72 -7.11 24.73
CA PRO A 47 -40.05 -7.07 24.12
C PRO A 47 -40.57 -8.46 23.74
N LEU A 48 -39.75 -9.32 23.11
CA LEU A 48 -40.13 -10.67 22.72
C LEU A 48 -40.55 -11.52 23.93
N LEU A 49 -39.79 -11.43 25.02
CA LEU A 49 -40.11 -12.12 26.29
C LEU A 49 -41.41 -11.58 26.91
N SER A 50 -41.61 -10.25 26.88
CA SER A 50 -42.80 -9.60 27.43
C SER A 50 -44.06 -9.98 26.66
N ILE A 51 -43.99 -9.96 25.33
CA ILE A 51 -45.07 -10.38 24.42
C ILE A 51 -45.40 -11.85 24.63
N SER A 52 -44.38 -12.72 24.70
CA SER A 52 -44.58 -14.16 24.93
C SER A 52 -45.25 -14.48 26.26
N LYS A 53 -45.09 -13.60 27.27
CA LYS A 53 -45.79 -13.68 28.55
C LYS A 53 -47.25 -13.26 28.43
N ILE A 54 -47.54 -12.19 27.67
CA ILE A 54 -48.90 -11.68 27.42
C ILE A 54 -49.75 -12.72 26.67
N PHE A 55 -49.19 -13.36 25.64
CA PHE A 55 -49.88 -14.39 24.86
C PHE A 55 -49.94 -15.77 25.55
N GLY A 56 -49.44 -15.90 26.79
CA GLY A 56 -49.54 -17.12 27.59
C GLY A 56 -48.58 -18.25 27.18
N PHE A 57 -47.69 -18.04 26.21
CA PHE A 57 -46.67 -19.02 25.81
C PHE A 57 -45.65 -19.30 26.92
N ILE A 58 -45.36 -18.31 27.77
CA ILE A 58 -44.41 -18.42 28.88
C ILE A 58 -45.05 -17.90 30.18
N LYS A 59 -45.19 -18.77 31.19
CA LYS A 59 -45.74 -18.38 32.51
C LYS A 59 -44.70 -17.71 33.42
N VAL A 60 -43.44 -18.15 33.35
CA VAL A 60 -42.32 -17.63 34.15
C VAL A 60 -41.08 -17.54 33.27
N ILE A 61 -40.32 -16.44 33.40
CA ILE A 61 -39.03 -16.29 32.73
C ILE A 61 -38.06 -17.29 33.33
N THR A 62 -37.80 -18.37 32.60
CA THR A 62 -36.82 -19.38 32.98
C THR A 62 -35.50 -19.15 32.24
N PRO A 63 -34.38 -19.67 32.75
CA PRO A 63 -33.12 -19.72 32.00
C PRO A 63 -33.27 -20.26 30.57
N LYS A 64 -34.17 -21.23 30.37
CA LYS A 64 -34.46 -21.81 29.06
C LYS A 64 -35.17 -20.83 28.13
N SER A 65 -36.18 -20.11 28.61
CA SER A 65 -36.89 -19.13 27.79
C SER A 65 -36.00 -17.93 27.42
N LEU A 66 -35.12 -17.52 28.33
CA LEU A 66 -34.16 -16.44 28.08
C LEU A 66 -33.12 -16.87 27.04
N PHE A 67 -32.60 -18.10 27.14
CA PHE A 67 -31.70 -18.68 26.13
C PHE A 67 -32.33 -18.73 24.74
N TRP A 68 -33.58 -19.19 24.62
CA TRP A 68 -34.29 -19.25 23.34
C TRP A 68 -34.58 -17.87 22.76
N ALA A 69 -35.10 -16.94 23.56
CA ALA A 69 -35.35 -15.57 23.11
C ALA A 69 -34.06 -14.89 22.63
N GLN A 70 -32.97 -15.05 23.40
CA GLN A 70 -31.67 -14.52 23.00
C GLN A 70 -31.12 -15.19 21.75
N SER A 71 -31.25 -16.51 21.61
CA SER A 71 -30.77 -17.23 20.42
C SER A 71 -31.52 -16.77 19.17
N ILE A 72 -32.84 -16.60 19.24
CA ILE A 72 -33.67 -16.09 18.14
C ILE A 72 -33.23 -14.67 17.75
N CYS A 73 -33.06 -13.78 18.73
CA CYS A 73 -32.62 -12.41 18.49
C CYS A 73 -31.18 -12.32 17.95
N LEU A 74 -30.26 -13.15 18.43
CA LEU A 74 -28.86 -13.13 17.99
C LEU A 74 -28.60 -13.88 16.69
N THR A 75 -29.48 -14.78 16.26
CA THR A 75 -29.28 -15.56 15.02
C THR A 75 -29.11 -14.67 13.78
N PRO A 76 -29.98 -13.67 13.50
CA PRO A 76 -29.77 -12.73 12.41
C PRO A 76 -28.45 -11.97 12.53
N LEU A 77 -28.07 -11.56 13.74
CA LEU A 77 -26.84 -10.84 14.01
C LEU A 77 -25.60 -11.71 13.72
N ILE A 78 -25.60 -12.98 14.11
CA ILE A 78 -24.50 -13.92 13.86
C ILE A 78 -24.34 -14.17 12.36
N ILE A 79 -25.44 -14.41 11.64
CA ILE A 79 -25.42 -14.58 10.17
C ILE A 79 -24.81 -13.33 9.53
N LEU A 80 -25.30 -12.17 9.92
CA LEU A 80 -24.86 -10.90 9.37
C LEU A 80 -23.36 -10.64 9.65
N ILE A 81 -22.91 -10.80 10.89
CA ILE A 81 -21.49 -10.67 11.26
C ILE A 81 -20.64 -11.66 10.47
N SER A 82 -21.10 -12.90 10.31
CA SER A 82 -20.34 -13.92 9.56
C SER A 82 -20.17 -13.53 8.09
N THR A 83 -21.22 -13.02 7.45
CA THR A 83 -21.14 -12.53 6.05
C THR A 83 -20.22 -11.32 5.92
N TYR A 84 -20.28 -10.37 6.86
CA TYR A 84 -19.37 -9.22 6.84
C TYR A 84 -17.93 -9.61 7.14
N THR A 85 -17.72 -10.60 8.00
CA THR A 85 -16.39 -11.12 8.30
C THR A 85 -15.77 -11.75 7.06
N GLN A 86 -16.55 -12.54 6.30
CA GLN A 86 -16.12 -13.08 5.02
C GLN A 86 -15.74 -11.97 4.04
N LEU A 87 -16.62 -10.98 3.84
CA LEU A 87 -16.35 -9.84 2.96
C LEU A 87 -15.11 -9.05 3.39
N LEU A 88 -14.92 -8.87 4.70
CA LEU A 88 -13.76 -8.19 5.26
C LEU A 88 -12.48 -8.96 4.88
N PHE A 89 -12.43 -10.26 5.14
CA PHE A 89 -11.23 -11.04 4.79
C PHE A 89 -11.02 -11.15 3.28
N ASP A 90 -12.08 -11.36 2.49
CA ASP A 90 -12.00 -11.45 1.03
C ASP A 90 -11.50 -10.17 0.38
N PHE A 91 -11.84 -9.01 0.95
CA PHE A 91 -11.38 -7.72 0.46
C PHE A 91 -10.01 -7.32 1.01
N PHE A 92 -9.84 -7.35 2.33
CA PHE A 92 -8.63 -6.82 2.97
C PHE A 92 -7.42 -7.73 2.81
N VAL A 93 -7.61 -9.05 2.70
CA VAL A 93 -6.46 -9.95 2.50
C VAL A 93 -5.73 -9.64 1.18
N PRO A 94 -6.40 -9.60 0.02
CA PRO A 94 -5.72 -9.23 -1.23
C PRO A 94 -5.18 -7.79 -1.26
N VAL A 95 -5.87 -6.84 -0.61
CA VAL A 95 -5.48 -5.42 -0.61
C VAL A 95 -4.23 -5.21 0.25
N MET A 96 -4.23 -5.72 1.48
CA MET A 96 -3.09 -5.56 2.41
C MET A 96 -1.86 -6.32 1.92
N GLY A 97 -2.04 -7.46 1.25
CA GLY A 97 -0.94 -8.15 0.57
C GLY A 97 -0.24 -7.32 -0.51
N ARG A 98 -0.87 -6.23 -0.99
CA ARG A 98 -0.39 -5.34 -2.06
C ARG A 98 -0.19 -3.89 -1.63
N PHE A 99 -0.33 -3.60 -0.35
CA PHE A 99 -0.29 -2.23 0.16
C PHE A 99 1.14 -1.67 0.24
N GLY A 100 2.15 -2.54 0.18
CA GLY A 100 3.55 -2.16 0.26
C GLY A 100 4.40 -3.28 0.88
N ASN A 101 5.71 -3.09 0.82
CA ASN A 101 6.70 -4.09 1.26
C ASN A 101 7.34 -3.72 2.61
N THR A 102 6.90 -2.62 3.21
CA THR A 102 7.43 -2.06 4.45
C THR A 102 6.60 -2.42 5.67
N ILE A 103 5.27 -2.52 5.53
CA ILE A 103 4.35 -2.80 6.63
C ILE A 103 3.92 -4.26 6.59
N ASN A 104 3.95 -4.96 7.73
CA ASN A 104 3.48 -6.34 7.80
C ASN A 104 1.94 -6.40 7.74
N PRO A 105 1.34 -6.97 6.67
CA PRO A 105 -0.10 -7.01 6.51
C PRO A 105 -0.81 -7.93 7.53
N GLU A 106 -0.08 -8.88 8.14
CA GLU A 106 -0.63 -9.73 9.21
C GLU A 106 -1.10 -8.90 10.42
N ILE A 107 -0.47 -7.76 10.72
CA ILE A 107 -0.85 -6.91 11.87
C ILE A 107 -2.26 -6.33 11.68
N PHE A 108 -2.60 -5.93 10.46
CA PHE A 108 -3.93 -5.42 10.14
C PHE A 108 -4.99 -6.51 10.19
N ILE A 109 -4.70 -7.66 9.56
CA ILE A 109 -5.61 -8.81 9.56
C ILE A 109 -5.84 -9.33 10.98
N MET A 110 -4.79 -9.38 11.81
CA MET A 110 -4.89 -9.70 13.24
C MET A 110 -5.81 -8.71 13.96
N SER A 111 -5.62 -7.40 13.77
CA SER A 111 -6.44 -6.37 14.41
C SER A 111 -7.92 -6.47 14.04
N PHE A 112 -8.23 -6.69 12.76
CA PHE A 112 -9.61 -6.91 12.32
C PHE A 112 -10.21 -8.20 12.87
N SER A 113 -9.43 -9.29 12.89
CA SER A 113 -9.87 -10.56 13.46
C SER A 113 -10.21 -10.44 14.95
N LEU A 114 -9.42 -9.66 15.69
CA LEU A 114 -9.65 -9.39 17.11
C LEU A 114 -10.93 -8.58 17.31
N LEU A 115 -11.16 -7.55 16.48
CA LEU A 115 -12.38 -6.74 16.56
C LEU A 115 -13.64 -7.58 16.32
N VAL A 116 -13.63 -8.44 15.29
CA VAL A 116 -14.74 -9.36 14.99
C VAL A 116 -14.94 -10.37 16.13
N SER A 117 -13.85 -10.94 16.64
CA SER A 117 -13.90 -11.89 17.77
C SER A 117 -14.46 -11.24 19.03
N LEU A 118 -14.09 -9.98 19.32
CA LEU A 118 -14.56 -9.24 20.48
C LEU A 118 -16.08 -9.10 20.46
N THR A 119 -16.64 -8.78 19.29
CA THR A 119 -18.10 -8.71 19.10
C THR A 119 -18.78 -10.02 19.47
N PHE A 120 -18.26 -11.15 18.98
CA PHE A 120 -18.86 -12.46 19.27
C PHE A 120 -18.79 -12.80 20.77
N VAL A 121 -17.66 -12.49 21.42
CA VAL A 121 -17.46 -12.73 22.85
C VAL A 121 -18.43 -11.90 23.70
N LEU A 122 -18.59 -10.61 23.41
CA LEU A 122 -19.45 -9.71 24.19
C LEU A 122 -20.92 -10.17 24.20
N PHE A 123 -21.45 -10.67 23.08
CA PHE A 123 -22.84 -11.16 23.01
C PHE A 123 -23.03 -12.59 23.52
N THR A 124 -21.98 -13.40 23.57
CA THR A 124 -22.06 -14.81 24.02
C THR A 124 -21.77 -14.96 25.52
N ASN A 125 -20.98 -14.05 26.10
CA ASN A 125 -20.53 -14.13 27.49
C ASN A 125 -21.66 -13.95 28.52
N ASN A 126 -22.74 -13.24 28.20
CA ASN A 126 -23.88 -13.10 29.13
C ASN A 126 -24.58 -14.46 29.41
N LEU A 127 -24.60 -15.36 28.42
CA LEU A 127 -25.20 -16.69 28.55
C LEU A 127 -24.46 -17.59 29.54
N ILE A 128 -23.18 -17.29 29.80
CA ILE A 128 -22.38 -18.02 30.79
C ILE A 128 -23.05 -17.91 32.16
N TYR A 129 -23.54 -16.74 32.56
CA TYR A 129 -24.17 -16.54 33.87
C TYR A 129 -25.50 -17.29 34.05
N VAL A 130 -26.13 -17.77 32.98
CA VAL A 130 -27.46 -18.42 33.03
C VAL A 130 -27.38 -19.94 32.96
N SER A 131 -26.25 -20.49 32.50
CA SER A 131 -26.09 -21.93 32.33
C SER A 131 -25.79 -22.65 33.65
N ARG A 132 -26.57 -23.70 33.93
CA ARG A 132 -26.58 -24.42 35.23
C ARG A 132 -25.42 -25.42 35.41
N ARG A 133 -24.74 -25.80 34.32
CA ARG A 133 -23.57 -26.72 34.32
C ARG A 133 -22.48 -26.23 33.35
N LEU A 134 -21.86 -25.10 33.68
CA LEU A 134 -20.79 -24.50 32.88
C LEU A 134 -19.48 -25.27 32.91
N GLY A 135 -19.20 -26.02 33.98
CA GLY A 135 -17.90 -26.69 34.14
C GLY A 135 -17.55 -27.57 32.94
N PHE A 136 -18.52 -28.26 32.36
CA PHE A 136 -18.29 -29.06 31.14
C PHE A 136 -18.10 -28.18 29.89
N MET A 137 -18.98 -27.21 29.64
CA MET A 137 -18.87 -26.36 28.45
C MET A 137 -17.64 -25.46 28.46
N VAL A 138 -17.28 -24.88 29.61
CA VAL A 138 -16.08 -24.07 29.78
C VAL A 138 -14.83 -24.94 29.60
N LYS A 139 -14.79 -26.16 30.16
CA LYS A 139 -13.69 -27.10 29.90
C LYS A 139 -13.61 -27.46 28.41
N CYS A 140 -14.74 -27.68 27.73
CA CYS A 140 -14.77 -27.94 26.29
C CYS A 140 -14.27 -26.73 25.48
N MET A 141 -14.72 -25.51 25.80
CA MET A 141 -14.26 -24.29 25.14
C MET A 141 -12.77 -24.03 25.36
N ILE A 142 -12.27 -24.24 26.58
CA ILE A 142 -10.84 -24.15 26.88
C ILE A 142 -10.06 -25.22 26.11
N ALA A 143 -10.56 -26.46 26.07
CA ALA A 143 -9.93 -27.54 25.32
C ALA A 143 -9.89 -27.24 23.81
N VAL A 144 -10.98 -26.72 23.22
CA VAL A 144 -11.04 -26.31 21.82
C VAL A 144 -10.10 -25.13 21.56
N SER A 145 -10.08 -24.11 22.43
CA SER A 145 -9.16 -22.97 22.29
C SER A 145 -7.70 -23.39 22.39
N LEU A 146 -7.35 -24.27 23.33
CA LEU A 146 -6.00 -24.83 23.46
C LEU A 146 -5.64 -25.67 22.23
N PHE A 147 -6.58 -26.48 21.72
CA PHE A 147 -6.38 -27.26 20.51
C PHE A 147 -6.15 -26.37 19.28
N CYS A 148 -6.98 -25.34 19.10
CA CYS A 148 -6.80 -24.35 18.03
C CYS A 148 -5.48 -23.59 18.18
N PHE A 149 -5.11 -23.19 19.40
CA PHE A 149 -3.83 -22.52 19.68
C PHE A 149 -2.64 -23.42 19.37
N LEU A 150 -2.70 -24.70 19.75
CA LEU A 150 -1.70 -25.70 19.40
C LEU A 150 -1.62 -25.88 17.89
N ILE A 151 -2.75 -25.99 17.19
CA ILE A 151 -2.76 -26.02 15.71
C ILE A 151 -2.08 -24.77 15.15
N ILE A 152 -2.46 -23.56 15.57
CA ILE A 152 -1.90 -22.33 15.00
C ILE A 152 -0.41 -22.18 15.34
N SER A 153 0.02 -22.67 16.50
CA SER A 153 1.43 -22.57 16.96
C SER A 153 2.33 -23.64 16.34
N THR A 154 1.79 -24.83 16.05
CA THR A 154 2.55 -25.97 15.50
C THR A 154 2.39 -26.12 13.99
N THR A 155 1.32 -25.56 13.42
CA THR A 155 0.99 -25.66 11.99
C THR A 155 0.88 -24.28 11.35
N ASN A 156 0.87 -24.26 10.03
CA ASN A 156 0.81 -23.03 9.24
C ASN A 156 -0.64 -22.63 8.89
N VAL A 157 -1.63 -23.14 9.62
CA VAL A 157 -3.04 -22.88 9.36
C VAL A 157 -3.40 -21.46 9.77
N GLY A 158 -4.02 -20.71 8.85
CA GLY A 158 -4.52 -19.35 9.14
C GLY A 158 -3.55 -18.20 8.90
N VAL A 159 -2.41 -18.43 8.23
CA VAL A 159 -1.47 -17.36 7.85
C VAL A 159 -1.65 -17.00 6.37
N PRO A 160 -2.49 -16.00 6.03
CA PRO A 160 -2.88 -15.72 4.65
C PRO A 160 -1.71 -15.28 3.76
N TYR A 161 -0.68 -14.66 4.35
CA TYR A 161 0.50 -14.16 3.62
C TYR A 161 1.71 -15.09 3.69
N LYS A 162 1.59 -16.25 4.37
CA LYS A 162 2.69 -17.22 4.43
C LYS A 162 2.84 -17.94 3.10
N TYR A 163 4.09 -18.13 2.74
CA TYR A 163 4.48 -18.77 1.50
C TYR A 163 4.59 -20.30 1.67
N SER A 164 4.01 -21.04 0.73
CA SER A 164 4.30 -22.45 0.51
C SER A 164 4.72 -22.66 -0.94
N LYS A 165 5.69 -23.56 -1.16
CA LYS A 165 6.07 -24.05 -2.49
C LYS A 165 4.89 -24.69 -3.23
N GLU A 166 3.92 -25.20 -2.47
CA GLU A 166 2.75 -25.93 -2.96
C GLU A 166 1.58 -25.00 -3.34
N SER A 167 1.51 -23.80 -2.76
CA SER A 167 0.40 -22.84 -2.96
C SER A 167 0.92 -21.40 -3.19
N PRO A 168 1.49 -21.09 -4.36
CA PRO A 168 1.91 -19.73 -4.68
C PRO A 168 0.75 -18.73 -4.66
N ARG A 169 1.06 -17.49 -4.28
CA ARG A 169 0.17 -16.35 -4.49
C ARG A 169 0.58 -15.57 -5.74
N LEU A 170 -0.43 -15.14 -6.49
CA LEU A 170 -0.27 -14.38 -7.73
C LEU A 170 0.38 -13.03 -7.44
N ARG A 171 1.45 -12.68 -8.18
CA ARG A 171 2.21 -11.46 -7.98
C ARG A 171 1.86 -10.36 -8.95
N ARG A 172 2.11 -9.11 -8.59
CA ARG A 172 2.06 -7.96 -9.50
C ARG A 172 3.41 -7.27 -9.54
N VAL A 173 3.96 -7.21 -10.74
CA VAL A 173 5.29 -6.64 -10.99
C VAL A 173 5.18 -5.59 -12.07
N ILE A 174 5.82 -4.45 -11.85
CA ILE A 174 6.10 -3.44 -12.86
C ILE A 174 7.53 -3.70 -13.33
N ALA A 175 7.72 -3.99 -14.63
CA ALA A 175 9.04 -4.15 -15.21
C ALA A 175 9.27 -3.12 -16.31
N LEU A 176 10.28 -2.27 -16.13
CA LEU A 176 10.63 -1.24 -17.08
C LEU A 176 11.97 -1.58 -17.71
N HIS A 177 11.99 -1.80 -19.03
CA HIS A 177 13.26 -1.85 -19.75
C HIS A 177 13.74 -0.41 -19.93
N ALA A 178 14.72 -0.03 -19.13
CA ALA A 178 15.08 1.36 -18.90
C ALA A 178 16.52 1.67 -19.31
N LYS A 179 16.71 2.86 -19.90
CA LYS A 179 18.02 3.51 -20.03
C LYS A 179 18.14 4.61 -18.99
N LYS A 180 19.17 4.55 -18.15
CA LYS A 180 19.50 5.54 -17.13
C LYS A 180 20.76 6.30 -17.55
N SER A 181 20.66 7.61 -17.68
CA SER A 181 21.80 8.48 -18.00
C SER A 181 21.95 9.55 -16.92
N VAL A 182 23.11 9.59 -16.28
CA VAL A 182 23.42 10.54 -15.20
C VAL A 182 24.43 11.55 -15.71
N PHE A 183 24.08 12.83 -15.62
CA PHE A 183 24.91 13.96 -16.05
C PHE A 183 25.43 14.72 -14.82
N LYS A 184 26.71 15.10 -14.88
CA LYS A 184 27.32 15.98 -13.87
C LYS A 184 26.78 17.40 -14.00
N PHE A 185 27.11 18.22 -13.00
CA PHE A 185 26.90 19.66 -13.01
C PHE A 185 27.48 20.36 -14.25
N ASP A 186 28.62 19.90 -14.76
CA ASP A 186 29.26 20.43 -15.99
C ASP A 186 28.53 20.03 -17.28
N GLY A 187 27.43 19.27 -17.20
CA GLY A 187 26.70 18.73 -18.34
C GLY A 187 27.32 17.49 -18.99
N ASN A 188 28.50 17.05 -18.51
CA ASN A 188 29.15 15.83 -19.00
C ASN A 188 28.45 14.57 -18.48
N LEU A 189 28.35 13.54 -19.33
CA LEU A 189 27.80 12.24 -18.96
C LEU A 189 28.74 11.55 -17.95
N LEU A 190 28.24 11.31 -16.74
CA LEU A 190 28.95 10.56 -15.69
C LEU A 190 28.84 9.06 -15.94
N ASN A 191 27.62 8.58 -16.15
CA ASN A 191 27.30 7.17 -16.25
C ASN A 191 26.09 6.96 -17.14
N SER A 192 26.10 5.91 -17.96
CA SER A 192 24.94 5.48 -18.74
C SER A 192 24.81 3.97 -18.62
N GLU A 193 23.69 3.54 -18.06
CA GLU A 193 23.38 2.15 -17.79
C GLU A 193 22.05 1.77 -18.44
N THR A 194 21.96 0.55 -18.93
CA THR A 194 20.70 -0.02 -19.38
C THR A 194 20.37 -1.24 -18.54
N GLY A 195 19.09 -1.39 -18.23
CA GLY A 195 18.66 -2.46 -17.34
C GLY A 195 17.15 -2.63 -17.29
N LEU A 196 16.75 -3.76 -16.72
CA LEU A 196 15.38 -4.05 -16.35
C LEU A 196 15.16 -3.60 -14.91
N PHE A 197 14.45 -2.50 -14.72
CA PHE A 197 13.96 -2.10 -13.42
C PHE A 197 12.70 -2.88 -13.07
N VAL A 198 12.74 -3.61 -11.95
CA VAL A 198 11.65 -4.48 -11.51
C VAL A 198 11.16 -4.02 -10.14
N GLN A 199 9.93 -3.53 -10.10
CA GLN A 199 9.23 -3.10 -8.89
C GLN A 199 8.11 -4.10 -8.57
N ALA A 200 8.21 -4.78 -7.43
CA ALA A 200 7.18 -5.71 -6.96
C ALA A 200 6.20 -4.99 -6.02
N LEU A 201 4.90 -5.15 -6.28
CA LEU A 201 3.83 -4.49 -5.52
C LEU A 201 3.32 -5.31 -4.32
N ASP A 202 3.73 -6.57 -4.20
CA ASP A 202 3.30 -7.47 -3.12
C ASP A 202 4.28 -7.43 -1.95
N TYR A 203 3.78 -7.58 -0.71
CA TYR A 203 4.52 -7.43 0.56
C TYR A 203 5.94 -8.03 0.61
N ARG A 204 6.16 -9.18 -0.02
CA ARG A 204 7.47 -9.86 -0.01
C ARG A 204 8.50 -9.23 -0.97
N GLY A 205 8.08 -8.28 -1.79
CA GLY A 205 8.92 -7.56 -2.74
C GLY A 205 9.51 -8.44 -3.84
N ALA A 206 10.65 -8.00 -4.37
CA ALA A 206 11.30 -8.63 -5.50
C ALA A 206 12.19 -9.85 -5.14
N ASP A 207 12.28 -10.20 -3.86
CA ASP A 207 13.19 -11.25 -3.36
C ASP A 207 12.82 -12.66 -3.83
N ASP A 208 11.55 -12.88 -4.15
CA ASP A 208 11.07 -14.19 -4.55
C ASP A 208 10.95 -14.37 -6.08
N LEU A 209 11.46 -13.43 -6.88
CA LEU A 209 11.41 -13.53 -8.34
C LEU A 209 12.02 -14.85 -8.84
N PRO A 210 11.51 -15.42 -9.95
CA PRO A 210 12.10 -16.63 -10.50
C PRO A 210 13.54 -16.40 -10.90
N GLU A 211 14.40 -17.36 -10.53
CA GLU A 211 15.76 -17.41 -11.03
C GLU A 211 15.68 -17.80 -12.52
N HIS A 212 15.95 -16.81 -13.37
CA HIS A 212 15.99 -16.95 -14.81
C HIS A 212 17.03 -15.98 -15.37
N THR A 213 17.67 -16.27 -16.49
CA THR A 213 18.77 -15.47 -17.04
C THR A 213 18.46 -13.96 -17.18
N PHE A 214 17.20 -13.60 -17.51
CA PHE A 214 16.72 -12.19 -17.56
C PHE A 214 16.47 -11.52 -16.20
N LEU A 215 16.38 -12.31 -15.14
CA LEU A 215 16.11 -11.89 -13.76
C LEU A 215 17.30 -12.23 -12.83
N GLN A 216 18.38 -12.78 -13.39
CA GLN A 216 19.64 -13.08 -12.75
C GLN A 216 20.58 -11.89 -13.00
N GLY A 217 20.87 -11.12 -11.95
CA GLY A 217 21.71 -9.92 -12.02
C GLY A 217 21.66 -9.15 -10.70
N VAL A 218 22.71 -8.37 -10.46
CA VAL A 218 23.11 -7.93 -9.10
C VAL A 218 22.03 -7.13 -8.39
N GLY A 219 21.61 -7.66 -7.24
CA GLY A 219 21.31 -6.88 -6.05
C GLY A 219 20.15 -5.90 -6.10
N LYS A 220 19.93 -5.29 -4.94
CA LYS A 220 19.12 -4.09 -4.78
C LYS A 220 19.85 -2.94 -5.50
N PRO A 221 19.17 -1.92 -6.02
CA PRO A 221 19.84 -0.73 -6.55
C PRO A 221 20.81 -0.15 -5.51
N ASP A 222 22.00 0.29 -5.94
CA ASP A 222 22.94 0.98 -5.06
C ASP A 222 22.52 2.45 -4.92
N CYS A 223 21.95 2.77 -3.77
CA CYS A 223 21.44 4.11 -3.44
C CYS A 223 22.40 4.92 -2.55
N SER A 224 23.61 4.40 -2.29
CA SER A 224 24.54 4.99 -1.32
C SER A 224 25.07 6.37 -1.74
N ASN A 225 25.09 6.64 -3.05
CA ASN A 225 25.73 7.82 -3.64
C ASN A 225 24.72 8.92 -4.06
N THR A 226 23.45 8.80 -3.69
CA THR A 226 22.41 9.77 -4.07
C THR A 226 21.55 10.16 -2.86
N THR A 227 21.10 11.41 -2.85
CA THR A 227 20.13 11.93 -1.89
C THR A 227 18.68 11.78 -2.37
N ASP A 228 18.47 11.28 -3.61
CA ASP A 228 17.15 10.98 -4.16
C ASP A 228 16.51 9.81 -3.39
N GLU A 229 15.32 10.03 -2.81
CA GLU A 229 14.52 9.00 -2.11
C GLU A 229 14.07 7.87 -3.05
N TYR A 230 14.08 8.11 -4.36
CA TYR A 230 13.80 7.13 -5.42
C TYR A 230 15.07 6.56 -6.07
N CYS A 231 16.26 6.90 -5.56
CA CYS A 231 17.53 6.30 -5.95
C CYS A 231 17.85 6.42 -7.44
N GLN A 232 17.42 7.51 -8.10
CA GLN A 232 17.63 7.74 -9.53
C GLN A 232 17.07 6.60 -10.42
N MET A 233 16.04 5.90 -9.94
CA MET A 233 15.38 4.81 -10.66
C MET A 233 14.10 5.31 -11.35
N PRO A 234 13.67 4.70 -12.48
CA PRO A 234 12.50 5.14 -13.23
C PRO A 234 11.19 4.74 -12.54
N TYR A 235 10.89 5.30 -11.37
CA TYR A 235 9.66 5.01 -10.65
C TYR A 235 8.45 5.59 -11.39
N TYR A 236 7.45 4.74 -11.62
CA TYR A 236 6.17 5.14 -12.22
C TYR A 236 5.19 5.72 -11.18
N THR A 237 5.37 5.42 -9.89
CA THR A 237 4.44 5.80 -8.81
C THR A 237 5.11 6.59 -7.70
N ALA A 238 4.43 7.61 -7.18
CA ALA A 238 4.89 8.54 -6.13
C ALA A 238 4.88 7.94 -4.70
N ILE A 239 5.26 6.67 -4.52
CA ILE A 239 5.02 5.94 -3.26
C ILE A 239 6.27 5.16 -2.81
N HIS A 240 7.44 5.82 -2.78
CA HIS A 240 8.69 5.18 -2.34
C HIS A 240 8.62 4.67 -0.88
N GLN A 241 7.78 5.26 -0.02
CA GLN A 241 7.63 4.84 1.38
C GLN A 241 6.99 3.44 1.52
N LEU A 242 6.11 3.07 0.59
CA LEU A 242 5.51 1.73 0.54
C LEU A 242 6.35 0.79 -0.34
N PHE A 243 7.05 1.34 -1.34
CA PHE A 243 7.88 0.59 -2.29
C PHE A 243 9.31 1.15 -2.36
N PRO A 244 10.12 0.96 -1.30
CA PRO A 244 11.45 1.53 -1.24
C PRO A 244 12.38 0.94 -2.31
N PRO A 245 13.35 1.72 -2.83
CA PRO A 245 14.33 1.25 -3.82
C PRO A 245 15.03 -0.04 -3.41
N ASP A 246 15.36 -0.20 -2.12
CA ASP A 246 16.01 -1.39 -1.56
C ASP A 246 15.21 -2.69 -1.71
N ARG A 247 13.91 -2.60 -2.03
CA ARG A 247 13.02 -3.75 -2.26
C ARG A 247 12.69 -3.96 -3.74
N SER A 248 13.26 -3.13 -4.62
CA SER A 248 13.23 -3.27 -6.07
C SER A 248 14.47 -4.01 -6.58
N ARG A 249 14.51 -4.32 -7.88
CA ARG A 249 15.68 -4.91 -8.54
C ARG A 249 16.04 -4.10 -9.78
N TRP A 250 17.33 -3.93 -10.00
CA TRP A 250 17.89 -3.39 -11.23
C TRP A 250 18.75 -4.47 -11.87
N VAL A 251 18.30 -5.03 -12.99
CA VAL A 251 19.03 -6.09 -13.69
C VAL A 251 19.70 -5.49 -14.92
N PRO A 252 21.04 -5.41 -14.98
CA PRO A 252 21.73 -4.88 -16.16
C PRO A 252 21.38 -5.67 -17.43
N LEU A 253 21.12 -4.97 -18.52
CA LEU A 253 20.84 -5.55 -19.83
C LEU A 253 21.87 -5.07 -20.85
N PRO A 254 22.26 -5.90 -21.84
CA PRO A 254 23.23 -5.49 -22.85
C PRO A 254 22.62 -4.65 -23.98
N THR A 255 21.31 -4.76 -24.20
CA THR A 255 20.59 -4.10 -25.30
C THR A 255 19.93 -2.82 -24.82
N GLU A 256 20.09 -1.73 -25.54
CA GLU A 256 19.33 -0.52 -25.24
C GLU A 256 17.84 -0.68 -25.62
N PRO A 257 16.91 -0.09 -24.86
CA PRO A 257 15.50 -0.09 -25.23
C PRO A 257 15.22 0.86 -26.41
N PRO A 258 14.19 0.59 -27.23
CA PRO A 258 13.78 1.47 -28.32
C PRO A 258 13.11 2.73 -27.77
N ILE A 259 13.85 3.85 -27.76
CA ILE A 259 13.37 5.15 -27.26
C ILE A 259 13.02 6.03 -28.47
N ALA A 260 11.71 6.21 -28.72
CA ALA A 260 11.25 6.96 -29.89
C ALA A 260 11.37 8.49 -29.75
N ARG A 261 11.26 9.02 -28.52
CA ARG A 261 11.36 10.45 -28.20
C ARG A 261 12.30 10.64 -27.00
N PRO A 262 13.62 10.68 -27.24
CA PRO A 262 14.59 10.78 -26.15
C PRO A 262 14.42 12.07 -25.36
N LEU A 263 14.66 11.99 -24.05
CA LEU A 263 14.61 13.12 -23.14
C LEU A 263 15.85 13.99 -23.29
N ASN A 264 15.64 15.30 -23.30
CA ASN A 264 16.71 16.29 -23.22
C ASN A 264 16.30 17.38 -22.23
N VAL A 265 17.07 17.54 -21.16
CA VAL A 265 16.79 18.50 -20.10
C VAL A 265 17.86 19.58 -20.13
N LYS A 266 17.43 20.84 -20.18
CA LYS A 266 18.32 22.00 -20.25
C LYS A 266 17.95 23.04 -19.21
N LEU A 267 18.95 23.57 -18.53
CA LEU A 267 18.81 24.77 -17.71
C LEU A 267 18.75 25.99 -18.64
N LEU A 268 17.62 26.71 -18.62
CA LEU A 268 17.44 27.93 -19.40
C LEU A 268 17.96 29.16 -18.65
N GLU A 269 17.67 29.24 -17.36
CA GLU A 269 18.02 30.39 -16.53
C GLU A 269 18.34 29.95 -15.10
N ARG A 270 19.42 30.48 -14.53
CA ARG A 270 19.76 30.38 -13.11
C ARG A 270 19.85 31.78 -12.54
N LYS A 271 18.79 32.22 -11.86
CA LYS A 271 18.65 33.58 -11.37
C LYS A 271 18.67 33.60 -9.85
N PHE A 272 19.66 34.29 -9.29
CA PHE A 272 19.68 34.60 -7.87
C PHE A 272 18.70 35.73 -7.55
N LEU A 273 17.88 35.54 -6.52
CA LEU A 273 16.91 36.52 -6.03
C LEU A 273 17.38 37.07 -4.67
N SER A 274 16.98 38.30 -4.33
CA SER A 274 17.21 38.84 -2.99
C SER A 274 16.58 37.94 -1.92
N ASN A 275 17.24 37.80 -0.77
CA ASN A 275 16.86 36.93 0.37
C ASN A 275 17.22 35.44 0.26
N ASN A 276 18.44 35.08 -0.17
CA ASN A 276 18.93 33.69 -0.13
C ASN A 276 18.13 32.71 -1.01
N MET A 277 17.46 33.25 -2.04
CA MET A 277 16.60 32.50 -2.94
C MET A 277 17.27 32.31 -4.30
N LEU A 278 17.07 31.14 -4.89
CA LEU A 278 17.57 30.78 -6.20
C LEU A 278 16.41 30.29 -7.06
N ASN A 279 16.20 30.94 -8.21
CA ASN A 279 15.22 30.51 -9.20
C ASN A 279 15.92 29.79 -10.34
N LEU A 280 15.50 28.56 -10.62
CA LEU A 280 15.98 27.73 -11.71
C LEU A 280 14.85 27.54 -12.72
N THR A 281 15.07 27.98 -13.96
CA THR A 281 14.15 27.75 -15.07
C THR A 281 14.71 26.64 -15.95
N ILE A 282 13.98 25.54 -16.07
CA ILE A 282 14.41 24.30 -16.74
C ILE A 282 13.43 23.97 -17.86
N ALA A 283 13.97 23.62 -19.03
CA ALA A 283 13.21 23.10 -20.16
C ALA A 283 13.42 21.60 -20.33
N ILE A 284 12.33 20.87 -20.44
CA ILE A 284 12.30 19.43 -20.69
C ILE A 284 11.73 19.22 -22.09
N PHE A 285 12.56 18.67 -22.97
CA PHE A 285 12.22 18.30 -24.33
C PHE A 285 12.02 16.79 -24.46
N GLY A 286 11.15 16.39 -25.38
CA GLY A 286 10.91 14.98 -25.67
C GLY A 286 10.02 14.28 -24.63
N GLY A 287 10.17 12.96 -24.55
CA GLY A 287 9.31 12.09 -23.76
C GLY A 287 7.90 11.90 -24.35
N VAL A 288 7.15 10.98 -23.73
CA VAL A 288 5.78 10.64 -24.11
C VAL A 288 4.75 11.18 -23.12
N ASP A 289 3.53 10.70 -23.23
CA ASP A 289 2.36 11.13 -22.47
C ASP A 289 2.51 10.95 -20.97
N LYS A 290 3.38 10.04 -20.50
CA LYS A 290 3.66 9.85 -19.07
C LYS A 290 5.12 10.11 -18.76
N ALA A 291 5.36 11.01 -17.82
CA ALA A 291 6.68 11.28 -17.28
C ALA A 291 6.62 11.47 -15.76
N SER A 292 7.60 10.93 -15.04
CA SER A 292 7.82 11.21 -13.63
C SER A 292 9.05 12.10 -13.46
N LEU A 293 9.00 13.01 -12.49
CA LEU A 293 10.09 13.91 -12.13
C LEU A 293 10.37 13.71 -10.66
N HIS A 294 11.64 13.54 -10.34
CA HIS A 294 12.14 13.56 -8.98
C HIS A 294 12.96 14.83 -8.83
N ILE A 295 12.47 15.73 -7.98
CA ILE A 295 13.07 17.03 -7.74
C ILE A 295 13.67 16.98 -6.34
N THR A 296 14.99 16.92 -6.25
CA THR A 296 15.71 16.72 -4.99
C THR A 296 16.61 17.93 -4.73
N PRO A 297 16.25 18.80 -3.77
CA PRO A 297 17.13 19.88 -3.33
C PRO A 297 18.44 19.34 -2.76
N LEU A 298 19.57 19.94 -3.15
CA LEU A 298 20.91 19.57 -2.67
C LEU A 298 21.48 20.64 -1.73
N ASP A 299 22.65 20.40 -1.14
CA ASP A 299 23.49 21.42 -0.46
C ASP A 299 22.79 22.34 0.56
N GLY A 300 21.78 21.81 1.26
CA GLY A 300 21.01 22.55 2.27
C GLY A 300 20.03 23.57 1.69
N PHE A 301 19.68 23.45 0.40
CA PHE A 301 18.54 24.12 -0.20
C PHE A 301 17.24 23.42 0.19
N GLN A 302 16.17 24.21 0.28
CA GLN A 302 14.80 23.78 0.49
C GLN A 302 13.92 24.32 -0.63
N MET A 303 12.89 23.56 -1.00
CA MET A 303 11.93 24.00 -2.01
C MET A 303 10.93 24.97 -1.40
N ARG A 304 10.83 26.16 -2.00
CA ARG A 304 9.89 27.20 -1.57
C ARG A 304 8.66 27.29 -2.44
N ASN A 305 8.82 27.16 -3.76
CA ASN A 305 7.71 27.20 -4.71
C ASN A 305 8.11 26.62 -6.09
N TRP A 306 7.13 26.37 -6.96
CA TRP A 306 7.36 25.95 -8.35
C TRP A 306 6.27 26.46 -9.30
N SER A 307 6.46 26.25 -10.59
CA SER A 307 5.51 26.62 -11.65
C SER A 307 4.40 25.61 -11.93
N LEU A 308 4.41 24.45 -11.29
CA LEU A 308 3.59 23.30 -11.68
C LEU A 308 2.17 23.36 -11.12
N THR A 309 2.04 23.20 -9.80
CA THR A 309 0.78 23.22 -9.08
C THR A 309 0.87 24.16 -7.89
N ALA A 310 -0.25 24.48 -7.25
CA ALA A 310 -0.23 25.24 -6.01
C ALA A 310 0.64 24.53 -4.96
N PHE A 311 1.74 25.16 -4.57
CA PHE A 311 2.69 24.61 -3.61
C PHE A 311 2.39 25.11 -2.20
N ASN A 312 2.29 24.21 -1.23
CA ASN A 312 2.17 24.54 0.17
C ASN A 312 3.37 23.98 0.95
N PRO A 313 4.33 24.83 1.35
CA PRO A 313 5.52 24.38 2.08
C PRO A 313 5.17 23.60 3.36
N LYS A 314 4.10 23.95 4.08
CA LYS A 314 3.72 23.31 5.35
C LYS A 314 3.32 21.84 5.21
N THR A 315 2.86 21.44 4.03
CA THR A 315 2.54 20.04 3.73
C THR A 315 3.81 19.18 3.63
N TYR A 316 4.94 19.80 3.29
CA TYR A 316 6.20 19.12 2.97
C TYR A 316 7.36 19.49 3.93
N SER A 317 7.19 20.50 4.80
CA SER A 317 8.27 21.16 5.58
C SER A 317 8.91 20.30 6.66
N ASN A 318 8.34 19.16 7.02
CA ASN A 318 8.85 18.34 8.13
C ASN A 318 9.95 17.35 7.71
N ARG A 319 10.39 17.37 6.44
CA ARG A 319 11.42 16.47 5.93
C ARG A 319 12.58 17.27 5.30
N PRO A 320 13.76 17.30 5.94
CA PRO A 320 14.91 18.06 5.45
C PRO A 320 15.51 17.53 4.13
N HIS A 321 15.10 16.35 3.65
CA HIS A 321 15.56 15.70 2.42
C HIS A 321 14.41 15.16 1.55
N ALA A 322 13.27 15.85 1.51
CA ALA A 322 12.14 15.38 0.70
C ALA A 322 12.46 15.47 -0.79
N THR A 323 12.45 14.33 -1.47
CA THR A 323 12.41 14.33 -2.93
C THR A 323 10.97 14.56 -3.36
N TYR A 324 10.73 15.60 -4.14
CA TYR A 324 9.39 15.91 -4.63
C TYR A 324 9.14 15.13 -5.91
N PHE A 325 8.10 14.30 -5.88
CA PHE A 325 7.67 13.52 -7.04
C PHE A 325 6.55 14.23 -7.78
N VAL A 326 6.73 14.47 -9.08
CA VAL A 326 5.71 15.02 -9.97
C VAL A 326 5.43 14.01 -11.06
N PHE A 327 4.16 13.66 -11.24
CA PHE A 327 3.73 12.83 -12.37
C PHE A 327 3.07 13.72 -13.42
N MET A 328 3.74 13.93 -14.55
CA MET A 328 3.22 14.70 -15.67
C MET A 328 2.50 13.77 -16.64
N THR A 329 1.28 14.16 -17.01
CA THR A 329 0.52 13.50 -18.07
C THR A 329 -0.04 14.49 -19.07
N TYR A 330 -0.06 14.14 -20.36
CA TYR A 330 -0.85 14.86 -21.38
C TYR A 330 -1.77 13.89 -22.13
N GLY A 331 -2.82 14.43 -22.75
CA GLY A 331 -3.79 13.66 -23.52
C GLY A 331 -3.39 13.52 -24.99
N TYR A 332 -4.18 14.10 -25.88
CA TYR A 332 -3.99 13.99 -27.33
C TYR A 332 -2.80 14.81 -27.85
N GLU A 333 -2.65 16.04 -27.37
CA GLU A 333 -1.62 16.96 -27.88
C GLU A 333 -0.34 16.89 -27.03
N ALA A 334 0.74 16.44 -27.66
CA ALA A 334 2.05 16.40 -27.04
C ALA A 334 2.66 17.82 -26.99
N PRO A 335 3.08 18.31 -25.81
CA PRO A 335 3.80 19.57 -25.72
C PRO A 335 5.16 19.44 -26.41
N LYS A 336 5.57 20.47 -27.18
CA LYS A 336 6.88 20.51 -27.83
C LYS A 336 8.02 20.59 -26.81
N GLU A 337 7.81 21.40 -25.78
CA GLU A 337 8.70 21.61 -24.66
C GLU A 337 7.87 21.83 -23.40
N ARG A 338 8.45 21.48 -22.24
CA ARG A 338 7.85 21.74 -20.94
C ARG A 338 8.82 22.61 -20.15
N ILE A 339 8.44 23.86 -19.93
CA ILE A 339 9.24 24.82 -19.17
C ILE A 339 8.70 24.87 -17.74
N ILE A 340 9.57 24.63 -16.78
CA ILE A 340 9.25 24.72 -15.35
C ILE A 340 10.21 25.67 -14.67
N TRP A 341 9.72 26.41 -13.67
CA TRP A 341 10.58 27.17 -12.77
C TRP A 341 10.47 26.61 -11.35
N ILE A 342 11.60 26.56 -10.65
CA ILE A 342 11.74 26.01 -9.31
C ILE A 342 12.44 27.06 -8.45
N LEU A 343 11.77 27.46 -7.38
CA LEU A 343 12.27 28.42 -6.41
C LEU A 343 12.80 27.68 -5.19
N LEU A 344 14.11 27.80 -4.98
CA LEU A 344 14.84 27.23 -3.85
C LEU A 344 15.24 28.32 -2.87
N GLU A 345 15.35 27.96 -1.60
CA GLU A 345 15.82 28.81 -0.51
C GLU A 345 16.90 28.07 0.28
N LYS A 346 18.02 28.71 0.58
CA LYS A 346 19.08 28.08 1.38
C LYS A 346 18.85 28.31 2.87
N ASN A 347 19.09 27.28 3.67
CA ASN A 347 18.91 27.35 5.12
C ASN A 347 19.75 28.46 5.77
N GLU A 348 19.18 29.08 6.82
CA GLU A 348 19.64 30.34 7.46
C GLU A 348 21.11 30.37 7.94
N GLY A 349 21.76 29.20 8.08
CA GLY A 349 23.15 29.09 8.57
C GLY A 349 24.25 29.43 7.56
N LYS A 350 23.96 29.48 6.24
CA LYS A 350 24.93 29.86 5.20
C LYS A 350 24.29 30.85 4.23
N LYS A 351 24.74 32.11 4.26
CA LYS A 351 24.36 33.12 3.26
C LYS A 351 24.91 32.69 1.89
N LEU A 352 24.05 32.55 0.89
CA LEU A 352 24.46 32.48 -0.52
C LEU A 352 25.20 33.75 -0.86
N THR A 353 26.48 33.61 -1.20
CA THR A 353 27.20 34.69 -1.88
C THR A 353 27.02 34.53 -3.39
N LEU A 354 26.97 35.65 -4.12
CA LEU A 354 26.89 35.65 -5.59
C LEU A 354 28.02 34.84 -6.24
N THR A 355 29.15 34.68 -5.55
CA THR A 355 30.31 33.86 -5.95
C THR A 355 30.14 32.36 -5.79
N ASP A 356 29.13 31.91 -5.03
CA ASP A 356 28.79 30.48 -4.84
C ASP A 356 27.75 30.02 -5.88
N VAL A 357 27.04 30.98 -6.50
CA VAL A 357 26.02 30.71 -7.51
C VAL A 357 26.71 30.19 -8.77
N GLY A 358 26.63 28.87 -8.99
CA GLY A 358 27.19 28.19 -10.16
C GLY A 358 28.49 27.42 -9.90
N LYS A 359 28.95 27.29 -8.65
CA LYS A 359 30.06 26.38 -8.30
C LYS A 359 29.60 25.04 -7.76
N GLU A 360 28.41 25.02 -7.16
CA GLU A 360 27.82 23.86 -6.52
C GLU A 360 26.41 23.58 -7.10
N PRO A 361 26.02 22.31 -7.21
CA PRO A 361 24.69 21.92 -7.65
C PRO A 361 23.67 22.21 -6.54
N ALA A 362 22.69 23.05 -6.83
CA ALA A 362 21.60 23.38 -5.91
C ALA A 362 20.44 22.36 -5.98
N LEU A 363 20.31 21.65 -7.11
CA LEU A 363 19.19 20.76 -7.38
C LEU A 363 19.63 19.54 -8.17
N GLU A 364 19.17 18.35 -7.77
CA GLU A 364 19.15 17.18 -8.64
C GLU A 364 17.74 17.03 -9.24
N LEU A 365 17.67 16.93 -10.56
CA LEU A 365 16.45 16.67 -11.29
C LEU A 365 16.58 15.37 -12.08
N ALA A 366 15.85 14.34 -11.66
CA ALA A 366 15.66 13.13 -12.45
C ALA A 366 14.33 13.22 -13.21
N VAL A 367 14.38 13.03 -14.53
CA VAL A 367 13.19 12.99 -15.39
C VAL A 367 13.13 11.63 -16.04
N ALA A 368 12.08 10.87 -15.76
CA ALA A 368 11.81 9.59 -16.40
C ALA A 368 10.58 9.68 -17.30
N THR A 369 10.65 9.11 -18.50
CA THR A 369 9.49 8.94 -19.39
C THR A 369 9.12 7.47 -19.49
N HIS A 370 7.81 7.20 -19.60
CA HIS A 370 7.26 5.85 -19.47
C HIS A 370 6.41 5.49 -20.68
N TYR A 371 6.95 4.65 -21.55
CA TYR A 371 6.26 4.06 -22.68
C TYR A 371 5.45 2.86 -22.20
N VAL A 372 4.27 3.12 -21.64
CA VAL A 372 3.41 2.06 -21.04
C VAL A 372 2.26 1.62 -21.94
N HIS A 373 2.11 2.24 -23.12
CA HIS A 373 1.13 1.87 -24.14
C HIS A 373 1.64 2.26 -25.54
N GLY A 374 0.91 1.84 -26.57
CA GLY A 374 1.23 2.12 -27.97
C GLY A 374 2.36 1.25 -28.52
N ALA A 375 2.82 1.59 -29.73
CA ALA A 375 3.81 0.80 -30.48
C ALA A 375 5.18 0.71 -29.78
N ASN A 376 5.57 1.75 -29.02
CA ASN A 376 6.87 1.84 -28.36
C ASN A 376 6.88 1.26 -26.94
N GLN A 377 5.79 0.62 -26.51
CA GLN A 377 5.71 0.04 -25.16
C GLN A 377 6.70 -1.10 -24.95
N ASN A 378 6.93 -1.90 -26.00
CA ASN A 378 7.64 -3.16 -25.87
C ASN A 378 9.00 -3.09 -26.58
N SER A 379 9.97 -3.73 -25.95
CA SER A 379 11.27 -4.10 -26.54
C SER A 379 11.33 -5.61 -26.69
N ASP A 380 12.32 -6.12 -27.42
CA ASP A 380 12.52 -7.56 -27.59
C ASP A 380 12.64 -8.29 -26.24
N THR A 381 13.38 -7.71 -25.28
CA THR A 381 13.50 -8.25 -23.92
C THR A 381 12.15 -8.32 -23.19
N LEU A 382 11.29 -7.30 -23.35
CA LEU A 382 9.96 -7.30 -22.74
C LEU A 382 9.02 -8.28 -23.42
N HIS A 383 9.12 -8.45 -24.74
CA HIS A 383 8.38 -9.49 -25.47
C HIS A 383 8.77 -10.89 -25.00
N GLN A 384 10.07 -11.15 -24.85
CA GLN A 384 10.59 -12.40 -24.30
C GLN A 384 10.10 -12.63 -22.87
N LEU A 385 10.16 -11.62 -22.00
CA LEU A 385 9.68 -11.73 -20.62
C LEU A 385 8.17 -12.02 -20.55
N ARG A 386 7.36 -11.34 -21.36
CA ARG A 386 5.90 -11.56 -21.45
C ARG A 386 5.60 -12.98 -21.94
N SER A 387 6.25 -13.41 -23.01
CA SER A 387 6.09 -14.76 -23.57
C SER A 387 6.48 -15.83 -22.55
N LEU A 388 7.59 -15.61 -21.84
CA LEU A 388 8.07 -16.51 -20.79
C LEU A 388 7.06 -16.63 -19.65
N ILE A 389 6.53 -15.52 -19.15
CA ILE A 389 5.50 -15.53 -18.10
C ILE A 389 4.23 -16.22 -18.59
N ALA A 390 3.76 -15.91 -19.80
CA ALA A 390 2.55 -16.51 -20.38
C ALA A 390 2.69 -18.03 -20.54
N ASN A 391 3.75 -18.50 -21.17
CA ASN A 391 4.02 -19.92 -21.38
C ASN A 391 4.18 -20.67 -20.04
N ARG A 392 4.87 -20.06 -19.07
CA ARG A 392 5.02 -20.67 -17.74
C ARG A 392 3.68 -20.79 -17.03
N ARG A 393 2.79 -19.80 -17.15
CA ARG A 393 1.42 -19.83 -16.58
C ARG A 393 0.56 -20.95 -17.18
N GLU A 394 0.68 -21.22 -18.48
CA GLU A 394 -0.09 -22.25 -19.17
C GLU A 394 0.41 -23.68 -18.88
N LYS A 395 1.70 -23.85 -18.57
CA LYS A 395 2.33 -25.16 -18.35
C LYS A 395 2.89 -25.31 -16.92
N PRO A 396 2.02 -25.40 -15.90
CA PRO A 396 2.40 -25.48 -14.49
C PRO A 396 3.44 -26.55 -14.16
N HIS A 397 3.29 -27.71 -14.78
CA HIS A 397 4.06 -28.90 -14.41
C HIS A 397 5.46 -28.94 -15.04
N ALA A 398 5.77 -28.03 -15.97
CA ALA A 398 7.00 -28.05 -16.77
C ALA A 398 8.16 -27.21 -16.18
N GLY A 399 8.04 -26.69 -14.95
CA GLY A 399 9.05 -25.80 -14.36
C GLY A 399 9.29 -26.04 -12.88
N VAL A 400 10.56 -26.24 -12.51
CA VAL A 400 11.01 -26.06 -11.12
C VAL A 400 10.73 -24.62 -10.71
N GLY A 401 9.99 -24.44 -9.62
CA GLY A 401 9.57 -23.10 -9.21
C GLY A 401 8.53 -22.45 -10.13
N PHE A 402 7.73 -23.23 -10.89
CA PHE A 402 6.59 -22.74 -11.69
C PHE A 402 5.75 -21.69 -10.94
N TRP A 403 5.56 -21.93 -9.65
CA TRP A 403 4.83 -21.07 -8.72
C TRP A 403 5.35 -19.61 -8.71
N ARG A 404 6.65 -19.39 -8.95
CA ARG A 404 7.28 -18.05 -9.06
C ARG A 404 6.81 -17.30 -10.30
N TRP A 405 6.26 -17.99 -11.30
CA TRP A 405 5.79 -17.45 -12.58
C TRP A 405 4.31 -17.08 -12.60
N GLY A 406 3.59 -17.23 -11.46
CA GLY A 406 2.26 -16.66 -11.26
C GLY A 406 2.25 -15.12 -11.21
N ILE A 407 2.99 -14.44 -12.09
CA ILE A 407 3.25 -13.00 -12.09
C ILE A 407 2.36 -12.31 -13.11
N THR A 408 1.57 -11.35 -12.67
CA THR A 408 0.91 -10.39 -13.53
C THR A 408 1.88 -9.24 -13.78
N LEU A 409 2.25 -9.05 -15.04
CA LEU A 409 3.28 -8.13 -15.46
C LEU A 409 2.65 -6.87 -16.07
N THR A 410 2.99 -5.71 -15.52
CA THR A 410 2.87 -4.42 -16.20
C THR A 410 4.26 -4.06 -16.73
N ALA A 411 4.43 -4.03 -18.05
CA ALA A 411 5.73 -3.79 -18.66
C ALA A 411 5.71 -2.61 -19.62
N GLY A 412 6.83 -1.88 -19.67
CA GLY A 412 7.01 -0.74 -20.57
C GLY A 412 8.47 -0.43 -20.80
N VAL A 413 8.76 0.33 -21.85
CA VAL A 413 10.07 0.95 -22.05
C VAL A 413 10.14 2.23 -21.21
N SER A 414 11.30 2.55 -20.67
CA SER A 414 11.52 3.81 -19.97
C SER A 414 12.88 4.40 -20.30
N GLU A 415 12.99 5.72 -20.18
CA GLU A 415 14.26 6.42 -20.19
C GLU A 415 14.23 7.37 -19.00
N ILE A 416 15.32 7.40 -18.24
CA ILE A 416 15.52 8.33 -17.13
C ILE A 416 16.84 9.08 -17.33
N VAL A 417 16.75 10.41 -17.28
CA VAL A 417 17.91 11.31 -17.33
C VAL A 417 17.99 12.07 -16.01
N VAL A 418 19.18 12.10 -15.42
CA VAL A 418 19.44 12.75 -14.13
C VAL A 418 20.43 13.87 -14.36
N HIS A 419 20.06 15.09 -13.96
CA HIS A 419 20.92 16.27 -14.06
C HIS A 419 21.06 16.94 -12.70
N SER A 420 22.30 17.29 -12.33
CA SER A 420 22.57 18.20 -11.21
C SER A 420 22.70 19.63 -11.75
N PHE A 421 21.95 20.58 -11.19
CA PHE A 421 21.81 21.97 -11.66
C PHE A 421 22.19 23.03 -10.65
#